data_AF-X0WEG5-F1
#
_entry.id   AF-X0WEG5-F1
#
_cell.length_a   1.000
_cell.length_b   1.000
_cell.length_c   1.000
_cell.angle_alpha   90.00
_cell.angle_beta   90.00
_cell.angle_gamma   90.00
#
_symmetry.space_group_name_H-M   'P 1'
#
loop_
_entity.id
_entity.type
_entity.pdbx_description
1 polymer ?
#
loop_
_entity_poly.entity_id
_entity_poly.type
_entity_poly.pdbx_seq_one_letter_code
_entity_poly.pdbx_strand_id
1 'polypeptide(L)'
;MKNNHKSKFAFPVGYHKFHKDQLFNFQLNRWYSWGYSRFEDMKEAGQKISTFADWKIEMLKLAEQAVAEKRLINAAFYYRAAEFYATPEDPDKEVLYDKFIDLFHKAFQN
;
A
#
# COMPACT_ATOMS: atom_id res chain seq x y z
N MET A 1 -37.24 4.12 8.92
CA MET A 1 -36.03 4.16 9.75
C MET A 1 -34.86 4.52 8.85
N LYS A 2 -34.14 5.63 9.11
CA LYS A 2 -32.96 6.01 8.31
C LYS A 2 -31.76 5.22 8.87
N ASN A 3 -31.28 4.21 8.14
CA ASN A 3 -30.07 3.48 8.51
C ASN A 3 -28.86 4.40 8.36
N ASN A 4 -28.46 5.01 9.47
CA ASN A 4 -27.32 5.91 9.53
C ASN A 4 -26.05 5.11 9.87
N HIS A 5 -25.67 4.17 9.01
CA HIS A 5 -24.37 3.52 9.09
C HIS A 5 -23.32 4.45 8.49
N LYS A 6 -22.87 5.44 9.26
CA LYS A 6 -21.59 6.09 8.95
C LYS A 6 -20.52 5.00 9.04
N SER A 7 -19.86 4.73 7.92
CA SER A 7 -18.63 3.93 7.90
C SER A 7 -17.69 4.46 8.98
N LYS A 8 -17.15 3.58 9.84
CA LYS A 8 -16.13 3.94 10.85
C LYS A 8 -14.75 4.23 10.22
N PHE A 9 -14.64 4.15 8.89
CA PHE A 9 -13.40 4.40 8.18
C PHE A 9 -13.09 5.90 8.13
N ALA A 10 -11.92 6.29 8.64
CA ALA A 10 -11.43 7.65 8.57
C ALA A 10 -10.34 7.74 7.49
N PHE A 11 -10.58 8.55 6.47
CA PHE A 11 -9.57 8.83 5.46
C PHE A 11 -8.47 9.71 6.05
N PRO A 12 -7.20 9.41 5.79
CA PRO A 12 -6.12 10.29 6.16
C PRO A 12 -6.21 11.63 5.45
N VAL A 13 -5.80 12.70 6.15
CA VAL A 13 -5.87 14.08 5.66
C VAL A 13 -4.47 14.64 5.50
N GLY A 14 -4.23 15.26 4.34
CA GLY A 14 -3.01 16.02 4.07
C GLY A 14 -2.10 15.39 3.02
N TYR A 15 -1.03 16.11 2.72
CA TYR A 15 0.06 15.68 1.84
C TYR A 15 1.37 15.86 2.60
N HIS A 16 2.06 14.76 2.83
CA HIS A 16 3.20 14.69 3.74
C HIS A 16 4.50 14.58 2.96
N LYS A 17 5.59 15.06 3.58
CA LYS A 17 6.94 14.94 3.04
C LYS A 17 7.56 13.61 3.48
N PHE A 18 7.09 12.51 2.88
CA PHE A 18 7.65 11.17 3.09
C PHE A 18 8.99 10.97 2.36
N HIS A 19 9.18 11.64 1.23
CA HIS A 19 10.37 11.49 0.40
C HIS A 19 10.82 12.84 -0.20
N LYS A 20 12.11 12.97 -0.53
CA LYS A 20 12.71 14.19 -1.12
C LYS A 20 12.40 14.36 -2.62
N ASP A 21 12.45 13.26 -3.36
CA ASP A 21 12.02 13.17 -4.75
C ASP A 21 10.49 13.20 -4.83
N GLN A 22 9.96 14.08 -5.68
CA GLN A 22 8.54 14.36 -5.82
C GLN A 22 7.74 13.16 -6.34
N LEU A 23 8.32 12.34 -7.22
CA LEU A 23 7.66 11.18 -7.80
C LEU A 23 7.38 10.14 -6.72
N PHE A 24 8.38 9.77 -5.94
CA PHE A 24 8.20 8.83 -4.83
C PHE A 24 7.33 9.43 -3.73
N ASN A 25 7.50 10.71 -3.40
CA ASN A 25 6.68 11.38 -2.40
C ASN A 25 5.20 11.35 -2.78
N PHE A 26 4.89 11.59 -4.04
CA PHE A 26 3.52 11.58 -4.53
C PHE A 26 2.90 10.18 -4.44
N GLN A 27 3.62 9.12 -4.81
CA GLN A 27 3.10 7.77 -4.67
C GLN A 27 2.88 7.36 -3.23
N LEU A 28 3.83 7.63 -2.32
CA LEU A 28 3.66 7.32 -0.89
C LEU A 28 2.41 8.02 -0.32
N ASN A 29 2.17 9.27 -0.72
CA ASN A 29 0.95 9.97 -0.34
C ASN A 29 -0.31 9.36 -0.94
N ARG A 30 -0.29 8.91 -2.21
CA ARG A 30 -1.44 8.25 -2.85
C ARG A 30 -1.91 7.05 -2.04
N TRP A 31 -1.00 6.14 -1.69
CA TRP A 31 -1.35 4.92 -0.94
C TRP A 31 -1.81 5.24 0.48
N TYR A 32 -1.21 6.27 1.11
CA TYR A 32 -1.67 6.79 2.40
C TYR A 32 -3.08 7.38 2.33
N SER A 33 -3.38 8.22 1.33
CA SER A 33 -4.68 8.88 1.17
C SER A 33 -5.84 7.91 0.95
N TRP A 34 -5.57 6.70 0.45
CA TRP A 34 -6.58 5.64 0.35
C TRP A 34 -6.94 5.01 1.70
N GLY A 35 -6.17 5.30 2.75
CA GLY A 35 -6.48 4.98 4.14
C GLY A 35 -6.14 3.56 4.59
N TYR A 36 -5.59 2.73 3.71
CA TYR A 36 -5.15 1.36 4.04
C TYR A 36 -3.64 1.25 4.21
N SER A 37 -2.88 2.28 3.88
CA SER A 37 -1.45 2.37 4.22
C SER A 37 -1.25 3.18 5.48
N ARG A 38 -0.34 2.77 6.37
CA ARG A 38 -0.06 3.49 7.62
C ARG A 38 0.93 4.63 7.39
N PHE A 39 0.84 5.68 8.20
CA PHE A 39 1.72 6.84 8.09
C PHE A 39 3.18 6.46 8.35
N GLU A 40 3.41 5.68 9.40
CA GLU A 40 4.71 5.17 9.83
C GLU A 40 5.36 4.31 8.75
N ASP A 41 4.60 3.45 8.08
CA ASP A 41 5.07 2.59 7.00
C ASP A 41 5.55 3.44 5.80
N MET A 42 4.77 4.45 5.40
CA MET A 42 5.14 5.36 4.31
C MET A 42 6.35 6.22 4.66
N LYS A 43 6.43 6.67 5.93
CA LYS A 43 7.57 7.45 6.42
C LYS A 43 8.86 6.62 6.44
N GLU A 44 8.81 5.38 6.89
CA GLU A 44 9.98 4.49 6.93
C GLU A 44 10.42 4.10 5.51
N ALA A 45 9.49 3.67 4.65
CA ALA A 45 9.79 3.31 3.27
C ALA A 45 10.39 4.49 2.50
N GLY A 46 9.84 5.69 2.69
CA GLY A 46 10.35 6.93 2.08
C GLY A 46 11.78 7.31 2.47
N GLN A 47 12.36 6.72 3.52
CA GLN A 47 13.77 6.94 3.87
C GLN A 47 14.73 5.98 3.16
N LYS A 48 14.22 4.85 2.65
CA LYS A 48 15.02 3.76 2.09
C LYS A 48 14.93 3.68 0.57
N ILE A 49 13.86 4.20 -0.01
CA ILE A 49 13.64 4.20 -1.45
C ILE A 49 14.57 5.22 -2.11
N SER A 50 15.37 4.78 -3.09
CA SER A 50 16.08 5.66 -4.00
C SER A 50 15.86 5.29 -5.47
N THR A 51 15.38 4.07 -5.73
CA THR A 51 15.13 3.50 -7.06
C THR A 51 13.78 2.78 -7.12
N PHE A 52 13.33 2.43 -8.33
CA PHE A 52 12.14 1.58 -8.51
C PHE A 52 12.33 0.16 -7.95
N ALA A 53 13.57 -0.35 -7.94
CA ALA A 53 13.88 -1.62 -7.30
C ALA A 53 13.69 -1.52 -5.78
N ASP A 54 14.21 -0.47 -5.15
CA ASP A 54 14.03 -0.24 -3.71
C ASP A 54 12.54 -0.07 -3.36
N TRP A 55 11.78 0.62 -4.21
CA TRP A 55 10.33 0.75 -4.06
C TRP A 55 9.65 -0.62 -3.96
N LYS A 56 9.90 -1.50 -4.94
CA LYS A 56 9.32 -2.85 -4.96
C LYS A 56 9.71 -3.63 -3.71
N ILE A 57 11.00 -3.59 -3.32
CA ILE A 57 11.52 -4.28 -2.14
C ILE A 57 10.85 -3.78 -0.85
N GLU A 58 10.79 -2.47 -0.62
CA GLU A 58 10.22 -1.91 0.60
C GLU A 58 8.71 -2.12 0.69
N MET A 59 7.97 -1.99 -0.43
CA MET A 59 6.53 -2.28 -0.44
C MET A 59 6.24 -3.77 -0.20
N LEU A 60 7.04 -4.69 -0.76
CA LEU A 60 6.92 -6.12 -0.50
C LEU A 60 7.17 -6.47 0.96
N LYS A 61 8.23 -5.91 1.56
CA LYS A 61 8.53 -6.08 2.98
C LYS A 61 7.36 -5.65 3.86
N LEU A 62 6.78 -4.48 3.58
CA LEU A 62 5.60 -3.97 4.29
C LEU A 62 4.39 -4.90 4.11
N ALA A 63 4.20 -5.44 2.90
CA ALA A 63 3.12 -6.38 2.60
C ALA A 63 3.26 -7.67 3.42
N GLU A 64 4.43 -8.28 3.43
CA GLU A 64 4.71 -9.50 4.19
C GLU A 64 4.55 -9.30 5.70
N GLN A 65 5.06 -8.18 6.23
CA GLN A 65 4.86 -7.81 7.63
C GLN A 65 3.37 -7.64 7.96
N ALA A 66 2.60 -6.97 7.10
CA ALA A 66 1.17 -6.79 7.29
C ALA A 66 0.39 -8.12 7.23
N VAL A 67 0.81 -9.07 6.40
CA VAL A 67 0.25 -10.44 6.41
C VAL A 67 0.53 -11.13 7.75
N ALA A 68 1.77 -11.09 8.23
CA ALA A 68 2.15 -11.70 9.51
C ALA A 68 1.37 -11.10 10.70
N GLU A 69 1.08 -9.80 10.64
CA GLU A 69 0.30 -9.06 11.64
C GLU A 69 -1.24 -9.18 11.42
N LYS A 70 -1.69 -9.99 10.46
CA LYS A 70 -3.11 -10.17 10.09
C LYS A 70 -3.83 -8.88 9.65
N ARG A 71 -3.09 -7.87 9.19
CA ARG A 71 -3.61 -6.62 8.63
C ARG A 71 -3.85 -6.77 7.13
N LEU A 72 -4.78 -7.65 6.75
CA LEU A 72 -4.94 -8.12 5.37
C LEU A 72 -5.20 -7.00 4.36
N ILE A 73 -6.02 -6.00 4.70
CA ILE A 73 -6.29 -4.90 3.79
C ILE A 73 -5.06 -4.01 3.57
N ASN A 74 -4.25 -3.77 4.61
CA ASN A 74 -2.98 -3.06 4.46
C ASN A 74 -2.03 -3.85 3.56
N ALA A 75 -1.91 -5.16 3.80
CA ALA A 75 -1.07 -6.04 3.00
C ALA A 75 -1.47 -6.01 1.52
N ALA A 76 -2.76 -6.07 1.22
CA ALA A 76 -3.28 -5.97 -0.14
C ALA A 76 -2.78 -4.68 -0.82
N PHE A 77 -2.96 -3.52 -0.18
CA PHE A 77 -2.53 -2.24 -0.75
C PHE A 77 -1.01 -2.09 -0.85
N TYR A 78 -0.23 -2.77 -0.01
CA TYR A 78 1.22 -2.83 -0.16
C TYR A 78 1.66 -3.70 -1.34
N TYR A 79 1.00 -4.83 -1.59
CA TYR A 79 1.23 -5.60 -2.83
C TYR A 79 0.84 -4.79 -4.08
N ARG A 80 -0.28 -4.07 -4.03
CA ARG A 80 -0.68 -3.17 -5.12
C ARG A 80 0.33 -2.04 -5.34
N ALA A 81 0.88 -1.49 -4.25
CA ALA A 81 1.93 -0.48 -4.34
C ALA A 81 3.22 -1.05 -4.93
N ALA A 82 3.63 -2.26 -4.54
CA ALA A 82 4.81 -2.94 -5.10
C ALA A 82 4.66 -3.18 -6.62
N GLU A 83 3.48 -3.65 -7.05
CA GLU A 83 3.17 -3.92 -8.46
C GLU A 83 3.16 -2.65 -9.32
N PHE A 84 2.84 -1.49 -8.73
CA PHE A 84 2.58 -0.26 -9.48
C PHE A 84 3.74 0.17 -10.40
N TYR A 85 4.99 -0.02 -9.95
CA TYR A 85 6.19 0.29 -10.74
C TYR A 85 6.82 -0.91 -11.45
N ALA A 86 6.24 -2.11 -11.32
CA ALA A 86 6.67 -3.28 -12.08
C ALA A 86 6.33 -3.08 -13.57
N THR A 87 7.31 -3.26 -14.45
CA THR A 87 7.09 -3.18 -15.90
C THR A 87 6.38 -4.44 -16.40
N PRO A 88 5.75 -4.43 -17.58
CA PRO A 88 5.13 -5.62 -18.16
C PRO A 88 6.06 -6.84 -18.27
N GLU A 89 7.37 -6.61 -18.37
CA GLU A 89 8.40 -7.65 -18.46
C GLU A 89 8.88 -8.15 -17.09
N ASP A 90 8.47 -7.51 -15.98
CA ASP A 90 8.79 -7.97 -14.64
C ASP A 90 8.00 -9.26 -14.35
N PRO A 91 8.68 -10.40 -14.12
CA PRO A 91 8.00 -11.68 -13.92
C PRO A 91 7.10 -11.71 -12.69
N ASP A 92 7.31 -10.80 -11.73
CA ASP A 92 6.51 -10.74 -10.52
C ASP A 92 5.23 -9.91 -10.71
N LYS A 93 5.06 -9.16 -11.81
CA LYS A 93 3.96 -8.20 -11.96
C LYS A 93 2.59 -8.84 -11.75
N GLU A 94 2.32 -9.93 -12.46
CA GLU A 94 1.04 -10.66 -12.34
C GLU A 94 0.89 -11.29 -10.95
N VAL A 95 1.97 -11.89 -10.42
CA VAL A 95 1.98 -12.51 -9.08
C VAL A 95 1.65 -11.51 -7.97
N LEU A 96 2.18 -10.29 -8.05
CA LEU A 96 1.89 -9.23 -7.09
C LEU A 96 0.44 -8.77 -7.18
N TYR A 97 -0.11 -8.67 -8.39
CA TYR A 97 -1.52 -8.33 -8.59
C TYR A 97 -2.46 -9.41 -8.06
N ASP A 98 -2.17 -10.68 -8.31
CA ASP A 98 -2.95 -11.80 -7.79
C ASP A 98 -2.96 -11.82 -6.25
N LYS A 99 -1.81 -11.56 -5.61
CA LYS A 99 -1.71 -11.41 -4.16
C LYS A 99 -2.56 -10.24 -3.64
N PHE A 100 -2.57 -9.11 -4.35
CA PHE A 100 -3.47 -7.99 -4.00
C PHE A 100 -4.93 -8.42 -4.04
N ILE A 101 -5.38 -9.05 -5.12
CA ILE A 101 -6.77 -9.49 -5.31
C ILE A 101 -7.19 -10.50 -4.24
N ASP A 102 -6.36 -11.53 -3.99
CA ASP A 102 -6.60 -12.55 -2.98
C ASP A 102 -6.76 -11.95 -1.58
N LEU A 103 -5.82 -11.10 -1.15
CA LEU A 103 -5.86 -10.47 0.16
C LEU A 103 -7.01 -9.46 0.30
N PHE A 104 -7.31 -8.72 -0.77
CA PHE A 104 -8.44 -7.79 -0.79
C PHE A 104 -9.76 -8.56 -0.58
N HIS A 105 -9.97 -9.65 -1.33
CA HIS A 105 -11.17 -10.47 -1.15
C HIS A 105 -11.22 -11.09 0.26
N LYS A 106 -10.12 -11.65 0.77
CA LYS A 106 -10.06 -12.20 2.14
C LYS A 106 -10.36 -11.16 3.22
N ALA A 107 -10.00 -9.89 3.00
CA ALA A 107 -10.26 -8.83 3.97
C ALA A 107 -11.73 -8.40 4.04
N PHE A 108 -12.52 -8.66 2.98
CA PHE A 108 -13.93 -8.23 2.88
C PHE A 108 -14.93 -9.38 2.75
N GLN A 109 -14.46 -10.62 2.60
CA GLN A 109 -15.28 -11.81 2.75
C GLN A 109 -15.62 -12.00 4.22
N ASN A 110 -16.86 -11.62 4.58
CA ASN A 110 -17.57 -12.10 5.76
C ASN A 110 -18.52 -13.23 5.34
#